data_AF-A0A6P0TZW2-F1
#
_entry.id   AF-A0A6P0TZW2-F1
#
_cell.length_a   1.000
_cell.length_b   1.000
_cell.length_c   1.000
_cell.angle_alpha   90.00
_cell.angle_beta   90.00
_cell.angle_gamma   90.00
#
_symmetry.space_group_name_H-M   'P 1'
#
loop_
_entity.id
_entity.type
_entity.pdbx_description
1 polymer ?
#
loop_
_entity_poly.entity_id
_entity_poly.type
_entity_poly.pdbx_seq_one_letter_code
_entity_poly.pdbx_strand_id
1 'polypeptide(L)' 'QEAGALATLATLWQVDDQGTHEFMNDFYAALKNGATKSEAVQKAQIAMINSEFNHPYYWAPFILIGNGF' A
#
# COMPACT_ATOMS: atom_id res chain seq x y z
N GLN A 1 -14.40 -25.32 -3.64
CA GLN A 1 -13.16 -24.70 -3.16
C GLN A 1 -12.64 -23.86 -4.30
N GLU A 2 -13.00 -22.58 -4.35
CA GLU A 2 -12.49 -21.66 -5.38
C GLU A 2 -11.42 -20.80 -4.72
N ALA A 3 -10.17 -21.02 -5.13
CA ALA A 3 -9.03 -20.22 -4.72
C ALA A 3 -9.12 -18.86 -5.43
N GLY A 4 -9.88 -17.93 -4.86
CA GLY A 4 -9.96 -16.55 -5.32
C GLY A 4 -8.62 -15.85 -5.12
N ALA A 5 -7.96 -15.46 -6.22
CA ALA A 5 -6.76 -14.63 -6.19
C ALA A 5 -7.11 -13.24 -5.64
N LEU A 6 -6.97 -13.07 -4.32
CA LEU A 6 -7.38 -11.92 -3.54
C LEU A 6 -6.35 -10.77 -3.64
N ALA A 7 -6.44 -9.98 -4.70
CA ALA A 7 -5.71 -8.73 -4.96
C ALA A 7 -4.17 -8.80 -4.95
N THR A 8 -3.56 -8.40 -6.06
CA THR A 8 -2.09 -8.31 -6.18
C THR A 8 -1.68 -6.86 -5.92
N LEU A 9 -0.92 -6.63 -4.85
CA LEU A 9 -0.22 -5.36 -4.66
C LEU A 9 1.07 -5.43 -5.48
N ALA A 10 1.13 -4.68 -6.57
CA ALA A 10 2.31 -4.60 -7.44
C ALA A 10 2.89 -3.18 -7.36
N THR A 11 4.21 -3.09 -7.27
CA THR A 11 4.94 -1.82 -7.38
C THR A 11 5.39 -1.61 -8.83
N LEU A 12 5.19 -0.41 -9.37
CA LEU A 12 5.54 -0.08 -10.76
C LEU A 12 7.05 0.06 -11.02
N TRP A 13 7.87 0.24 -9.98
CA TRP A 13 9.33 0.36 -10.06
C TRP A 13 9.99 -0.27 -8.83
N GLN A 14 11.31 -0.46 -8.86
CA GLN A 14 12.10 -0.84 -7.69
C GLN A 14 12.11 0.35 -6.72
N VAL A 15 11.25 0.30 -5.69
CA VAL A 15 11.11 1.37 -4.71
C VAL A 15 12.21 1.20 -3.65
N ASP A 16 12.77 2.32 -3.19
CA ASP A 16 13.79 2.37 -2.12
C ASP A 16 13.36 1.54 -0.90
N ASP A 17 14.27 0.74 -0.34
CA ASP A 17 13.95 -0.28 0.68
C ASP A 17 13.31 0.34 1.94
N GLN A 18 13.72 1.55 2.32
CA GLN A 18 13.24 2.20 3.55
C GLN A 18 11.81 2.77 3.40
N GLY A 19 11.55 3.54 2.35
CA GLY A 19 10.21 4.10 2.09
C GLY A 19 9.17 3.02 1.79
N THR A 20 9.58 1.93 1.11
CA THR A 20 8.73 0.75 0.90
C THR A 20 8.39 0.07 2.21
N HIS A 21 9.39 -0.09 3.10
CA HIS A 21 9.17 -0.73 4.38
C HIS A 21 8.17 0.05 5.25
N GLU A 22 8.28 1.37 5.31
CA GLU A 22 7.31 2.20 6.05
C GLU A 22 5.92 2.14 5.44
N PHE A 23 5.80 2.25 4.11
CA PHE A 23 4.52 2.10 3.43
C PHE A 23 3.86 0.75 3.73
N MET A 24 4.61 -0.34 3.66
CA MET A 24 4.09 -1.69 3.92
C MET A 24 3.69 -1.88 5.39
N ASN A 25 4.42 -1.28 6.33
CA ASN A 25 4.05 -1.29 7.75
C ASN A 25 2.71 -0.61 7.97
N ASP A 26 2.51 0.59 7.43
CA ASP A 26 1.24 1.33 7.55
C ASP A 26 0.09 0.62 6.84
N PHE A 27 0.35 0.05 5.66
CA PHE A 27 -0.62 -0.73 4.90
C PHE A 27 -1.10 -1.96 5.69
N TYR A 28 -0.18 -2.78 6.22
CA TYR A 28 -0.56 -3.96 6.99
C TYR A 28 -1.17 -3.60 8.35
N ALA A 29 -0.73 -2.51 8.99
CA ALA A 29 -1.36 -2.01 10.21
C ALA A 29 -2.83 -1.63 9.96
N ALA A 30 -3.12 -0.95 8.84
CA ALA A 30 -4.48 -0.59 8.46
C ALA A 30 -5.34 -1.83 8.16
N LEU A 31 -4.81 -2.82 7.44
CA LEU A 31 -5.51 -4.10 7.20
C LEU A 31 -5.81 -4.85 8.50
N LYS A 32 -4.84 -4.93 9.42
CA LYS A 32 -5.02 -5.57 10.73
C LYS A 32 -6.11 -4.88 11.57
N ASN A 33 -6.29 -3.57 11.37
CA ASN A 33 -7.34 -2.77 12.00
C ASN A 33 -8.70 -2.84 11.28
N GLY A 34 -8.86 -3.75 10.30
CA GLY A 34 -10.13 -4.00 9.61
C GLY A 34 -10.42 -3.05 8.45
N ALA A 35 -9.44 -2.27 7.98
CA ALA A 35 -9.59 -1.48 6.77
C ALA A 35 -9.69 -2.39 5.54
N THR A 36 -10.48 -1.98 4.56
CA THR A 36 -10.44 -2.57 3.23
C THR A 36 -9.07 -2.31 2.58
N LYS A 37 -8.71 -3.08 1.55
CA LYS A 37 -7.43 -2.92 0.86
C LYS A 37 -7.26 -1.50 0.29
N SER A 38 -8.33 -0.92 -0.25
CA SER A 38 -8.33 0.45 -0.77
C SER A 38 -8.11 1.49 0.33
N GLU A 39 -8.77 1.34 1.48
CA GLU A 39 -8.56 2.22 2.63
C GLU A 39 -7.15 2.08 3.22
N ALA A 40 -6.60 0.86 3.23
CA ALA A 40 -5.25 0.61 3.69
C ALA A 40 -4.20 1.29 2.80
N VAL A 41 -4.36 1.21 1.46
CA VAL A 41 -3.49 1.95 0.52
C VAL A 41 -3.60 3.45 0.74
N GLN A 42 -4.82 3.99 0.83
CA GLN A 42 -5.03 5.42 1.06
C GLN A 42 -4.36 5.88 2.37
N LYS A 43 -4.52 5.12 3.46
CA LYS A 43 -3.90 5.45 4.76
C LYS A 43 -2.39 5.44 4.68
N ALA A 44 -1.80 4.44 4.04
CA ALA A 44 -0.35 4.36 3.85
C ALA A 44 0.18 5.51 2.98
N GLN A 45 -0.53 5.91 1.91
CA GLN A 45 -0.17 7.07 1.10
C GLN A 45 -0.21 8.38 1.89
N ILE A 46 -1.27 8.60 2.68
CA ILE A 46 -1.38 9.78 3.56
C ILE A 46 -0.26 9.80 4.59
N ALA A 47 0.11 8.66 5.16
CA ALA A 47 1.22 8.57 6.10
C ALA A 47 2.55 8.95 5.43
N MET A 48 2.82 8.44 4.22
CA MET A 48 4.01 8.78 3.44
C MET A 48 4.08 10.28 3.12
N ILE A 49 2.97 10.91 2.74
CA ILE A 49 2.88 12.36 2.47
C ILE A 49 3.27 13.19 3.72
N ASN A 50 3.02 12.68 4.92
CA ASN A 50 3.34 13.35 6.18
C ASN A 50 4.71 12.94 6.76
N SER A 51 5.46 12.09 6.08
CA SER A 51 6.77 11.58 6.50
C SER A 51 7.92 12.27 5.73
N GLU A 52 9.16 11.82 5.98
CA GLU A 52 10.33 12.19 5.17
C GLU A 52 10.26 11.64 3.73
N PHE A 53 9.37 10.66 3.46
CA PHE A 53 9.08 10.08 2.15
C PHE A 53 7.93 10.79 1.41
N ASN A 54 7.71 12.07 1.67
CA ASN A 54 6.63 12.85 1.07
C ASN A 54 6.72 13.01 -0.47
N HIS A 55 7.90 12.75 -1.05
CA HIS A 55 8.11 12.85 -2.48
C HIS A 55 7.28 11.78 -3.23
N PRO A 56 6.53 12.13 -4.29
CA PRO A 56 5.66 11.21 -5.03
C PRO A 56 6.33 9.92 -5.51
N TYR A 57 7.65 9.94 -5.70
CA TYR A 57 8.47 8.77 -6.00
C TYR A 57 8.21 7.60 -5.04
N TYR A 58 8.01 7.86 -3.75
CA TYR A 58 7.89 6.82 -2.73
C TYR A 58 6.49 6.21 -2.63
N TRP A 59 5.41 6.98 -2.87
CA TRP A 59 4.04 6.53 -2.58
C TRP A 59 3.13 6.42 -3.82
N ALA A 60 3.44 7.11 -4.92
CA ALA A 60 2.64 7.06 -6.14
C ALA A 60 2.69 5.72 -6.92
N PRO A 61 3.74 4.86 -6.84
CA PRO A 61 3.77 3.64 -7.63
C PRO A 61 2.95 2.50 -7.06
N PHE A 62 2.39 2.64 -5.85
CA PHE A 62 1.49 1.66 -5.26
C PHE A 62 0.10 1.79 -5.88
N ILE A 63 -0.19 0.92 -6.84
CA ILE A 63 -1.51 0.78 -7.43
C ILE A 63 -2.11 -0.57 -7.01
N LEU A 64 -3.32 -0.52 -6.47
CA LEU A 64 -4.07 -1.73 -6.15
C LEU A 64 -4.76 -2.23 -7.42
N ILE A 65 -4.34 -3.38 -7.93
CA ILE A 65 -5.01 -4.04 -9.06
C ILE A 65 -5.73 -5.29 -8.52
N GLY A 66 -7.05 -5.22 -8.44
CA GLY A 66 -7.92 -6.32 -8.01
C GLY A 66 -9.25 -5.85 -7.42
N ASN A 67 -10.24 -6.74 -7.37
CA ASN A 67 -11.57 -6.43 -6.84
C ASN A 67 -11.49 -6.09 -5.33
N GLY A 68 -11.88 -4.86 -5.00
CA GLY A 68 -11.84 -4.30 -3.64
C GLY A 68 -13.10 -4.59 -2.84
N PHE A 69 -13.30 -5.85 -2.48
CA PHE A 69 -14.28 -6.29 -1.48
C PHE A 69 -13.60 -7.07 -0.36
#